data_AF-A0A660S3B2-F1
#
_entry.id   AF-A0A660S3B2-F1
#
_cell.length_a   1.000
_cell.length_b   1.000
_cell.length_c   1.000
_cell.angle_alpha   90.00
_cell.angle_beta   90.00
_cell.angle_gamma   90.00
#
_symmetry.space_group_name_H-M   'P 1'
#
loop_
_entity.id
_entity.type
_entity.pdbx_description
1 polymer ?
#
loop_
_entity_poly.entity_id
_entity_poly.type
_entity_poly.pdbx_seq_one_letter_code
_entity_poly.pdbx_strand_id
1 'polypeptide(L)'
;YTGNYGYSLRLKGLEKGFNDNAQRRNIVIHGAWYVNRKMAKYLHWLGRSWGCPALSLNSVKKVIDTIKDGSALYIYYPLKNYIQTSRYLNLQKAALVFNQKIAKTTALMRP
;
A
#
# COMPACT_ATOMS: atom_id res chain seq x y z
N TYR A 1 -7.33 -9.61 -7.19
CA TYR A 1 -6.74 -10.93 -6.88
C TYR A 1 -7.63 -11.61 -5.86
N THR A 2 -7.83 -12.92 -5.93
CA THR A 2 -8.58 -13.68 -4.92
C THR A 2 -7.61 -14.66 -4.27
N GLY A 3 -7.44 -14.57 -2.95
CA GLY A 3 -6.55 -15.43 -2.19
C GLY A 3 -7.21 -15.96 -0.92
N ASN A 4 -6.42 -16.41 0.06
CA ASN A 4 -6.90 -17.00 1.31
C ASN A 4 -7.84 -16.10 2.13
N TYR A 5 -7.79 -14.78 1.91
CA TYR A 5 -8.65 -13.78 2.56
C TYR A 5 -9.76 -13.26 1.64
N GLY A 6 -10.06 -13.97 0.55
CA GLY A 6 -11.03 -13.56 -0.45
C GLY A 6 -10.52 -12.44 -1.37
N TYR A 7 -11.43 -11.58 -1.80
CA TYR A 7 -11.11 -10.46 -2.70
C TYR A 7 -10.09 -9.50 -2.06
N SER A 8 -8.92 -9.40 -2.69
CA SER A 8 -7.73 -8.73 -2.15
C SER A 8 -6.95 -7.97 -3.22
N LEU A 9 -6.23 -6.94 -2.78
CA LEU A 9 -5.36 -6.12 -3.62
C LEU A 9 -3.89 -6.35 -3.25
N ARG A 10 -3.11 -6.92 -4.17
CA ARG A 10 -1.65 -7.09 -3.98
C ARG A 10 -0.94 -5.75 -4.04
N LEU A 11 -0.06 -5.51 -3.07
CA LEU A 11 0.75 -4.30 -3.02
C LEU A 11 2.11 -4.52 -3.66
N LYS A 12 2.50 -3.60 -4.53
CA LYS A 12 3.82 -3.53 -5.14
C LYS A 12 4.65 -2.45 -4.46
N GLY A 13 5.83 -2.82 -3.99
CA GLY A 13 6.82 -1.87 -3.47
C GLY A 13 7.29 -0.89 -4.53
N LEU A 14 7.49 0.37 -4.13
CA LEU A 14 7.93 1.46 -5.00
C LEU A 14 9.32 1.99 -4.64
N GLU A 15 9.90 1.57 -3.52
CA GLU A 15 11.20 2.03 -3.02
C GLU A 15 12.10 0.88 -2.60
N LYS A 16 13.25 0.77 -3.26
CA LYS A 16 14.28 -0.21 -2.95
C LYS A 16 14.81 0.00 -1.53
N GLY A 17 14.99 -1.08 -0.78
CA GLY A 17 15.48 -1.04 0.60
C GLY A 17 14.44 -0.68 1.66
N PHE A 18 13.24 -0.22 1.29
CA PHE A 18 12.16 0.10 2.24
C PHE A 18 10.93 -0.79 2.06
N ASN A 19 10.38 -0.88 0.85
CA ASN A 19 9.15 -1.64 0.59
C ASN A 19 9.20 -2.54 -0.65
N ASP A 20 10.34 -2.65 -1.31
CA ASP A 20 10.58 -3.54 -2.46
C ASP A 20 10.20 -5.01 -2.23
N ASN A 21 10.27 -5.46 -0.99
CA ASN A 21 9.88 -6.82 -0.61
C ASN A 21 8.37 -7.05 -0.46
N ALA A 22 7.53 -6.01 -0.54
CA ALA A 22 6.09 -6.11 -0.27
C ALA A 22 5.38 -7.18 -1.10
N GLN A 23 5.64 -7.23 -2.41
CA GLN A 23 5.03 -8.21 -3.30
C GLN A 23 5.51 -9.63 -3.01
N ARG A 24 6.84 -9.81 -2.81
CA ARG A 24 7.43 -11.12 -2.47
C ARG A 24 6.91 -11.67 -1.14
N ARG A 25 6.63 -10.78 -0.19
CA ARG A 25 6.06 -11.11 1.12
C ARG A 25 4.54 -11.29 1.11
N ASN A 26 3.91 -11.28 -0.07
CA ASN A 26 2.45 -11.40 -0.22
C ASN A 26 1.67 -10.36 0.59
N ILE A 27 2.18 -9.13 0.72
CA ILE A 27 1.45 -8.06 1.39
C ILE A 27 0.27 -7.64 0.52
N VAL A 28 -0.93 -7.73 1.08
CA VAL A 28 -2.20 -7.43 0.41
C VAL A 28 -3.08 -6.54 1.28
N ILE A 29 -3.94 -5.74 0.65
CA ILE A 29 -5.13 -5.20 1.30
C ILE A 29 -6.22 -6.26 1.22
N HIS A 30 -6.82 -6.63 2.35
CA HIS A 30 -7.84 -7.68 2.40
C HIS A 30 -8.92 -7.38 3.45
N GLY A 31 -10.02 -8.13 3.39
CA GLY A 31 -11.07 -8.10 4.41
C GLY A 31 -10.70 -8.98 5.60
N ALA A 32 -11.07 -8.57 6.80
CA ALA A 32 -10.87 -9.34 8.02
C ALA A 32 -12.12 -9.33 8.89
N TRP A 33 -12.53 -10.51 9.36
CA TRP A 33 -13.72 -10.69 10.19
C TRP A 33 -13.66 -9.87 11.48
N TYR A 34 -12.46 -9.63 12.00
CA TYR A 34 -12.24 -8.91 13.25
C TYR A 34 -12.29 -7.38 13.10
N VAL A 35 -12.30 -6.84 11.87
CA VAL A 35 -12.36 -5.39 11.61
C VAL A 35 -13.82 -4.93 11.62
N ASN A 36 -14.39 -4.80 12.82
CA ASN A 36 -15.77 -4.35 12.99
C ASN A 36 -16.00 -3.70 14.38
N ARG A 37 -17.13 -2.99 14.53
CA ARG A 37 -17.47 -2.25 15.77
C ARG A 37 -17.66 -3.17 16.98
N LYS A 38 -18.18 -4.39 16.82
CA LYS A 38 -18.38 -5.34 17.93
C LYS A 38 -17.02 -5.74 18.53
N MET A 39 -16.05 -6.06 17.67
CA MET A 39 -14.69 -6.40 18.09
C MET A 39 -13.95 -5.21 18.69
N ALA A 40 -14.09 -4.02 18.11
CA ALA A 40 -13.52 -2.80 18.67
C ALA A 40 -14.05 -2.50 20.09
N LYS A 41 -15.36 -2.70 20.33
CA LYS A 41 -15.97 -2.52 21.65
C LYS A 41 -15.52 -3.58 22.65
N TYR A 42 -15.42 -4.84 22.20
CA TYR A 42 -15.10 -5.96 23.08
C TYR A 42 -13.60 -6.05 23.44
N LEU A 43 -12.71 -5.87 22.46
CA LEU A 43 -11.27 -6.02 22.65
C LEU A 43 -10.53 -4.69 22.82
N HIS A 44 -11.18 -3.55 22.63
CA HIS A 44 -10.56 -2.20 22.60
C HIS A 44 -9.50 -2.00 21.49
N TRP A 45 -9.38 -2.95 20.56
CA TRP A 45 -8.51 -2.92 19.38
C TRP A 45 -9.05 -3.87 18.29
N LEU A 46 -8.47 -3.84 17.09
CA LEU A 46 -8.95 -4.57 15.91
C LEU A 46 -8.00 -5.73 15.51
N GLY A 47 -7.24 -6.32 16.44
CA GLY A 47 -6.34 -7.43 16.14
C GLY A 47 -5.09 -7.08 15.32
N ARG A 48 -4.33 -8.09 14.87
CA ARG A 48 -3.07 -7.95 14.13
C ARG A 48 -3.05 -8.77 12.84
N SER A 49 -2.72 -8.13 11.73
CA SER A 49 -2.62 -8.72 10.39
C SER A 49 -1.18 -9.06 9.97
N TRP A 50 -0.21 -8.90 10.87
CA TRP A 50 1.22 -9.17 10.64
C TRP A 50 1.85 -8.44 9.43
N GLY A 51 1.21 -7.34 8.98
CA GLY A 51 1.73 -6.44 7.95
C GLY A 51 0.70 -6.05 6.89
N CYS A 52 -0.29 -6.89 6.60
CA CYS A 52 -1.31 -6.61 5.58
C CYS A 52 -2.32 -5.54 6.06
N PRO A 53 -2.66 -4.51 5.27
CA PRO A 53 -3.78 -3.64 5.63
C PRO A 53 -5.10 -4.42 5.64
N ALA A 54 -5.78 -4.44 6.79
CA ALA A 54 -7.03 -5.17 6.99
C ALA A 54 -8.23 -4.22 7.03
N LEU A 55 -9.24 -4.51 6.22
CA LEU A 55 -10.48 -3.75 6.10
C LEU A 55 -11.66 -4.56 6.65
N SER A 56 -12.78 -3.88 6.92
CA SER A 56 -14.03 -4.58 7.23
C SER A 56 -14.53 -5.36 6.01
N LEU A 57 -15.15 -6.52 6.23
CA LEU A 57 -15.73 -7.33 5.14
C LEU A 57 -16.77 -6.53 4.32
N ASN A 58 -17.47 -5.58 4.95
CA ASN A 58 -18.49 -4.77 4.28
C ASN A 58 -17.90 -3.67 3.39
N SER A 59 -16.67 -3.23 3.64
CA SER A 59 -16.04 -2.12 2.90
C SER A 59 -14.97 -2.58 1.91
N VAL A 60 -14.39 -3.77 2.09
CA VAL A 60 -13.22 -4.26 1.34
C VAL A 60 -13.40 -4.13 -0.17
N LYS A 61 -14.54 -4.58 -0.72
CA LYS A 61 -14.77 -4.57 -2.17
C LYS A 61 -14.80 -3.14 -2.70
N LYS A 62 -15.60 -2.26 -2.08
CA LYS A 62 -15.73 -0.86 -2.48
C LYS A 62 -14.38 -0.15 -2.46
N VAL A 63 -13.61 -0.32 -1.37
CA VAL A 63 -12.30 0.33 -1.22
C VAL A 63 -11.32 -0.17 -2.27
N ILE A 64 -11.19 -1.50 -2.45
CA ILE A 64 -10.28 -2.06 -3.44
C ILE A 64 -10.67 -1.60 -4.85
N ASP A 65 -11.95 -1.64 -5.21
CA ASP A 65 -12.41 -1.21 -6.53
C ASP A 65 -12.14 0.28 -6.79
N THR A 66 -12.17 1.13 -5.76
CA THR A 66 -11.83 2.55 -5.87
C THR A 66 -10.33 2.79 -6.08
N ILE A 67 -9.46 2.03 -5.41
CA ILE A 67 -8.02 2.36 -5.36
C ILE A 67 -7.15 1.51 -6.28
N LYS A 68 -7.66 0.39 -6.79
CA LYS A 68 -6.92 -0.43 -7.76
C LYS A 68 -6.60 0.39 -9.01
N ASP A 69 -5.49 0.05 -9.66
CA ASP A 69 -5.14 0.57 -10.99
C ASP A 69 -4.93 2.10 -11.08
N GLY A 70 -4.30 2.73 -10.08
CA GLY A 70 -3.89 4.13 -10.22
C GLY A 70 -3.57 4.86 -8.92
N SER A 71 -3.93 4.28 -7.77
CA SER A 71 -3.64 4.90 -6.47
C SER A 71 -2.26 4.53 -5.92
N ALA A 72 -1.70 5.41 -5.11
CA ALA A 72 -0.54 5.14 -4.27
C ALA A 72 -0.98 5.05 -2.80
N LEU A 73 -0.46 4.07 -2.07
CA LEU A 73 -0.70 3.92 -0.63
C LEU A 73 0.54 4.38 0.14
N TYR A 74 0.36 5.34 1.04
CA TYR A 74 1.40 5.80 1.95
C TYR A 74 1.19 5.19 3.35
N ILE A 75 2.12 4.34 3.77
CA ILE A 75 2.12 3.70 5.10
C ILE A 75 3.37 4.19 5.83
N TYR A 76 3.17 4.92 6.94
CA TYR A 76 4.25 5.62 7.63
C TYR A 76 4.62 4.96 8.96
N TYR A 77 5.94 4.91 9.21
CA TYR A 77 6.53 4.66 10.51
C TYR A 77 7.78 5.56 10.64
N PRO A 78 8.05 6.19 11.80
CA PRO A 78 9.11 7.18 11.96
C PRO A 78 10.51 6.55 12.05
N LEU A 79 10.88 5.74 11.07
CA LEU A 79 12.19 5.12 10.99
C LEU A 79 13.23 6.16 10.56
N LYS A 80 14.28 6.36 11.37
CA LYS A 80 15.28 7.42 11.15
C LYS A 80 15.91 7.35 9.75
N ASN A 81 16.30 6.16 9.28
CA ASN A 81 16.90 6.01 7.95
C ASN A 81 15.89 6.33 6.83
N TYR A 82 14.61 5.97 6.97
CA TYR A 82 13.56 6.28 6.00
C TYR A 82 13.35 7.78 5.87
N ILE A 83 13.20 8.47 7.00
CA ILE A 83 13.02 9.93 7.03
C ILE A 83 14.21 10.64 6.36
N GLN A 84 15.44 10.18 6.61
CA GLN A 84 16.65 10.84 6.12
C GLN A 84 16.99 10.53 4.66
N THR A 85 16.68 9.31 4.19
CA THR A 85 17.22 8.82 2.91
C THR A 85 16.17 8.51 1.86
N SER A 86 14.87 8.50 2.23
CA SER A 86 13.82 8.23 1.26
C SER A 86 13.82 9.24 0.12
N ARG A 87 13.69 8.73 -1.11
CA ARG A 87 13.56 9.56 -2.31
C ARG A 87 12.17 10.18 -2.45
N TYR A 88 11.19 9.70 -1.69
CA TYR A 88 9.82 10.20 -1.73
C TYR A 88 9.54 11.27 -0.65
N LEU A 89 10.33 11.31 0.43
CA LEU A 89 10.19 12.33 1.49
C LEU A 89 11.03 13.58 1.25
N ASN A 90 12.09 13.48 0.46
CA ASN A 90 12.87 14.65 0.04
C ASN A 90 12.24 15.26 -1.22
N LEU A 91 11.69 16.48 -1.11
CA LEU A 91 10.97 17.16 -2.19
C LEU A 91 11.78 17.26 -3.50
N GLN A 92 13.07 17.57 -3.42
CA GLN A 92 13.94 17.68 -4.60
C GLN A 92 14.12 16.31 -5.28
N LYS A 93 14.38 15.26 -4.50
CA LYS A 93 14.48 13.88 -5.00
C LYS A 93 13.14 13.37 -5.53
N ALA A 94 12.03 13.72 -4.89
CA ALA A 94 10.70 13.32 -5.29
C ALA A 94 10.32 13.94 -6.65
N ALA A 95 10.61 15.23 -6.84
CA ALA A 95 10.41 15.91 -8.12
C ALA A 95 11.25 15.26 -9.24
N LEU A 96 12.52 14.92 -8.97
CA LEU A 96 13.38 14.20 -9.93
C LEU A 96 12.79 12.83 -10.32
N VAL A 97 12.33 12.03 -9.36
CA VAL A 97 11.71 10.72 -9.61
C VAL A 97 10.44 10.86 -10.44
N PHE A 98 9.61 11.85 -10.14
CA PHE A 98 8.37 12.11 -10.87
C PHE A 98 8.64 12.52 -12.32
N ASN A 99 9.55 13.47 -12.54
CA ASN A 99 9.92 13.94 -13.87
C ASN A 99 10.54 12.83 -14.73
N GLN A 100 11.37 11.95 -14.14
CA GLN A 100 11.91 10.78 -14.84
C GLN A 100 10.82 9.80 -15.28
N LYS A 101 9.79 9.58 -14.46
CA LYS A 101 8.64 8.74 -14.82
C LYS A 101 7.82 9.34 -15.95
N ILE A 102 7.57 10.65 -15.92
CA ILE A 102 6.90 11.35 -17.02
C ILE A 102 7.71 11.17 -18.30
N ALA A 103 9.01 11.53 -18.28
CA ALA A 103 9.87 11.44 -19.45
C ALA A 103 9.93 10.04 -20.06
N LYS A 104 10.00 8.97 -19.23
CA LYS A 104 9.96 7.58 -19.72
C LYS A 104 8.61 7.20 -20.32
N THR A 105 7.50 7.62 -19.72
CA THR A 105 6.15 7.36 -20.25
C THR A 105 5.95 8.06 -21.59
N THR A 106 6.39 9.32 -21.70
CA THR A 106 6.32 10.07 -22.97
C THR A 106 7.24 9.49 -24.04
N ALA A 107 8.42 8.98 -23.67
CA ALA A 107 9.33 8.32 -24.61
C ALA A 107 8.79 6.98 -25.15
N LEU A 108 8.01 6.24 -24.35
CA LEU A 108 7.33 5.00 -24.75
C LEU A 108 6.06 5.24 -25.59
N MET A 109 5.56 6.47 -25.65
CA MET A 109 4.36 6.87 -26.41
C MET A 109 4.70 7.61 -27.73
N ARG A 110 5.99 7.67 -28.11
CA ARG A 110 6.38 8.18 -29.42
C ARG A 110 6.13 7.09 -30.48
N PRO A 111 5.51 7.42 -31.63
CA PRO A 111 5.17 6.46 -32.68
C PRO A 111 6.40 5.77 -33.28
#